data_AF-A0A3A6K0A8-F1
#
_entry.id   AF-A0A3A6K0A8-F1
#
_cell.length_a   1.000
_cell.length_b   1.000
_cell.length_c   1.000
_cell.angle_alpha   90.00
_cell.angle_beta   90.00
_cell.angle_gamma   90.00
#
_symmetry.space_group_name_H-M   'P 1'
#
loop_
_entity.id
_entity.type
_entity.pdbx_description
1 polymer ?
#
loop_
_entity_poly.entity_id
_entity_poly.type
_entity_poly.pdbx_seq_one_letter_code
_entity_poly.pdbx_strand_id
1 'polypeptide(L)'
;MNQISDLPNPLKILFQEYNQGQIESVGFRSFTLHSGESNSYRTLKSALIVPVSGRAIFSFEHEPFIAKRGLFLHGCPNKTLTISAMGEQDFRYINMYYENDRPLLFSHKLKNPEQTFSILEQILKLHPDADIRSQYQQEKLTEEFFAQIFADFQPEET
;
A
#
# COMPACT_ATOMS: atom_id res chain seq x y z
N MET A 1 17.18 16.57 -28.06
CA MET A 1 15.81 16.68 -27.50
C MET A 1 15.45 15.30 -26.99
N ASN A 2 15.59 15.06 -25.69
CA ASN A 2 15.25 13.78 -25.09
C ASN A 2 13.74 13.72 -24.94
N GLN A 3 13.11 12.75 -25.60
CA GLN A 3 11.74 12.35 -25.32
C GLN A 3 11.71 11.79 -23.89
N ILE A 4 11.32 12.62 -22.93
CA ILE A 4 10.94 12.17 -21.59
C ILE A 4 9.54 11.60 -21.75
N SER A 5 9.50 10.30 -22.04
CA SER A 5 8.39 9.34 -21.92
C SER A 5 7.01 9.92 -21.57
N ASP A 6 6.07 9.85 -22.51
CA ASP A 6 4.61 9.95 -22.31
C ASP A 6 4.01 8.80 -21.48
N LEU A 7 4.80 8.18 -20.58
CA LEU A 7 4.32 7.11 -19.72
C LEU A 7 3.41 7.72 -18.64
N PRO A 8 2.15 7.27 -18.53
CA PRO A 8 1.22 7.83 -17.56
C PRO A 8 1.73 7.60 -16.13
N ASN A 9 1.65 8.65 -15.31
CA ASN A 9 2.02 8.60 -13.89
C ASN A 9 1.32 7.39 -13.22
N PRO A 10 2.07 6.41 -12.68
CA PRO A 10 1.51 5.21 -12.05
C PRO A 10 0.45 5.50 -10.98
N LEU A 11 0.63 6.56 -10.19
CA LEU A 11 -0.34 6.98 -9.18
C LEU A 11 -1.65 7.46 -9.81
N LYS A 12 -1.57 8.17 -10.94
CA LYS A 12 -2.76 8.63 -11.69
C LYS A 12 -3.52 7.45 -12.29
N ILE A 13 -2.80 6.43 -12.76
CA ILE A 13 -3.40 5.18 -13.24
C ILE A 13 -4.19 4.51 -12.11
N LEU A 14 -3.55 4.31 -10.96
CA LEU A 14 -4.18 3.72 -9.78
C LEU A 14 -5.43 4.51 -9.33
N PHE A 15 -5.36 5.84 -9.35
CA PHE A 15 -6.50 6.70 -9.03
C PHE A 15 -7.68 6.54 -10.00
N GLN A 16 -7.40 6.37 -11.29
CA GLN A 16 -8.44 6.10 -12.28
C GLN A 16 -9.11 4.74 -12.04
N GLU A 17 -8.33 3.71 -11.72
CA GLU A 17 -8.85 2.37 -11.39
C GLU A 17 -9.76 2.42 -10.15
N TYR A 18 -9.34 3.15 -9.12
CA TYR A 18 -10.17 3.39 -7.93
C TYR A 18 -11.51 4.03 -8.29
N ASN A 19 -11.50 5.13 -9.04
CA ASN A 19 -12.72 5.85 -9.43
C ASN A 19 -13.63 5.05 -10.37
N GLN A 20 -13.09 4.06 -11.09
CA GLN A 20 -13.85 3.15 -11.95
C GLN A 20 -14.40 1.93 -11.18
N GLY A 21 -14.17 1.84 -9.87
CA GLY A 21 -14.60 0.71 -9.05
C GLY A 21 -13.80 -0.58 -9.34
N GLN A 22 -12.59 -0.47 -9.88
CA GLN A 22 -11.74 -1.62 -10.22
C GLN A 22 -10.83 -2.07 -9.06
N ILE A 23 -10.96 -1.44 -7.89
CA ILE A 23 -10.20 -1.77 -6.70
C ILE A 23 -11.16 -2.32 -5.64
N GLU A 24 -11.37 -3.63 -5.69
CA GLU A 24 -12.14 -4.35 -4.69
C GLU A 24 -11.22 -4.88 -3.60
N SER A 25 -11.31 -4.29 -2.40
CA SER A 25 -10.51 -4.71 -1.25
C SER A 25 -10.80 -6.15 -0.85
N VAL A 26 -9.78 -6.99 -0.85
CA VAL A 26 -9.87 -8.35 -0.29
C VAL A 26 -9.53 -8.36 1.21
N GLY A 27 -8.77 -7.36 1.69
CA GLY A 27 -8.58 -7.16 3.12
C GLY A 27 -7.23 -6.58 3.50
N PHE A 28 -7.13 -6.25 4.80
CA PHE A 28 -5.96 -5.62 5.41
C PHE A 28 -5.22 -6.62 6.31
N ARG A 29 -3.89 -6.61 6.26
CA ARG A 29 -3.03 -7.47 7.08
C ARG A 29 -1.79 -6.72 7.56
N SER A 30 -1.45 -6.90 8.83
CA SER A 30 -0.22 -6.37 9.43
C SER A 30 0.85 -7.45 9.46
N PHE A 31 2.09 -7.04 9.20
CA PHE A 31 3.25 -7.92 9.17
C PHE A 31 4.42 -7.26 9.89
N THR A 32 5.25 -8.08 10.52
CA THR A 32 6.50 -7.67 11.17
C THR A 32 7.62 -8.60 10.72
N LEU A 33 8.75 -8.02 10.32
CA LEU A 33 10.02 -8.73 10.17
C LEU A 33 10.97 -8.25 11.27
N HIS A 34 11.64 -9.19 11.92
CA HIS A 34 12.68 -8.86 12.88
C HIS A 34 13.93 -8.33 12.18
N SER A 35 14.74 -7.56 12.91
CA SER A 35 16.02 -7.05 12.41
C SER A 35 16.87 -8.14 11.74
N GLY A 36 17.25 -7.94 10.48
CA GLY A 36 18.07 -8.86 9.69
C GLY A 36 17.30 -10.01 9.02
N GLU A 37 16.00 -10.15 9.26
CA GLU A 37 15.19 -11.16 8.58
C GLU A 37 14.94 -10.82 7.11
N SER A 38 14.78 -11.87 6.31
CA SER A 38 14.40 -11.76 4.92
C SER A 38 13.43 -12.87 4.53
N ASN A 39 12.37 -12.51 3.82
CA ASN A 39 11.34 -13.44 3.33
C ASN A 39 11.19 -13.29 1.82
N SER A 40 10.95 -14.40 1.11
CA SER A 40 10.73 -14.39 -0.34
C SER A 40 9.55 -15.27 -0.71
N TYR A 41 8.64 -14.74 -1.54
CA TYR A 41 7.45 -15.45 -2.00
C TYR A 41 6.93 -14.90 -3.32
N ARG A 42 6.11 -15.69 -4.02
CA ARG A 42 5.44 -15.23 -5.24
C ARG A 42 4.17 -14.46 -4.88
N THR A 43 4.03 -13.24 -5.41
CA THR A 43 2.84 -12.42 -5.21
C THR A 43 1.65 -12.99 -5.97
N LEU A 44 0.50 -13.04 -5.31
CA LEU A 44 -0.75 -13.53 -5.91
C LEU A 44 -1.71 -12.39 -6.29
N LYS A 45 -1.67 -11.28 -5.56
CA LYS A 45 -2.57 -10.14 -5.69
C LYS A 45 -1.80 -8.83 -5.76
N SER A 46 -2.47 -7.78 -6.22
CA SER A 46 -1.99 -6.41 -6.05
C SER A 46 -2.08 -6.00 -4.58
N ALA A 47 -1.19 -5.10 -4.15
CA ALA A 47 -1.14 -4.65 -2.77
C ALA A 47 -0.73 -3.18 -2.65
N LEU A 48 -1.44 -2.44 -1.80
CA LEU A 48 -0.94 -1.18 -1.23
C LEU A 48 -0.24 -1.50 0.09
N ILE A 49 1.06 -1.26 0.12
CA ILE A 49 1.98 -1.62 1.18
C ILE A 49 2.39 -0.35 1.90
N VAL A 50 2.05 -0.24 3.18
CA VAL A 50 2.29 0.96 3.99
C VAL A 50 3.25 0.62 5.13
N PRO A 51 4.52 1.03 5.02
CA PRO A 51 5.49 0.88 6.10
C PRO A 51 5.12 1.73 7.30
N VAL A 52 5.07 1.12 8.48
CA VAL A 52 4.67 1.78 9.73
C VAL A 52 5.88 2.09 10.60
N SER A 53 6.82 1.16 10.76
CA SER A 53 8.04 1.37 11.54
C SER A 53 9.23 0.61 10.95
N GLY A 54 10.45 1.02 11.32
CA GLY A 54 11.68 0.47 10.75
C GLY A 54 11.83 0.78 9.26
N ARG A 55 12.70 0.03 8.60
CA ARG A 55 12.90 0.09 7.16
C ARG A 55 13.21 -1.29 6.58
N ALA A 56 12.87 -1.50 5.32
CA ALA A 56 13.18 -2.72 4.59
C ALA A 56 13.43 -2.42 3.11
N ILE A 57 14.06 -3.36 2.41
CA ILE A 57 14.09 -3.40 0.95
C ILE A 57 13.00 -4.36 0.48
N PHE A 58 12.11 -3.88 -0.40
CA PHE A 58 11.17 -4.71 -1.15
C PHE A 58 11.72 -4.85 -2.56
N SER A 59 12.19 -6.04 -2.92
CA SER A 59 12.68 -6.36 -4.25
C SER A 59 11.65 -7.19 -4.99
N PHE A 60 10.99 -6.59 -5.98
CA PHE A 60 10.09 -7.29 -6.89
C PHE A 60 10.91 -7.75 -8.10
N GLU A 61 11.24 -9.04 -8.14
CA GLU A 61 12.28 -9.60 -9.03
C GLU A 61 13.63 -8.89 -8.83
N HIS A 62 14.00 -8.02 -9.77
CA HIS A 62 15.27 -7.27 -9.76
C HIS A 62 15.08 -5.77 -9.46
N GLU A 63 13.86 -5.35 -9.11
CA GLU A 63 13.53 -3.94 -8.89
C GLU A 63 13.39 -3.64 -7.39
N PRO A 64 14.38 -2.99 -6.75
CA PRO A 64 14.38 -2.73 -5.32
C PRO A 64 13.69 -1.40 -4.96
N PHE A 65 12.90 -1.42 -3.90
CA PHE A 65 12.28 -0.26 -3.28
C PHE A 65 12.64 -0.16 -1.81
N ILE A 66 13.03 1.03 -1.35
CA ILE A 66 13.22 1.29 0.07
C ILE A 66 11.85 1.56 0.69
N ALA A 67 11.39 0.65 1.53
CA ALA A 67 10.18 0.78 2.32
C ALA A 67 10.51 1.40 3.68
N LYS A 68 9.94 2.56 3.97
CA LYS A 68 10.06 3.26 5.25
C LYS A 68 8.85 4.15 5.50
N ARG A 69 8.63 4.50 6.77
CA ARG A 69 7.53 5.38 7.19
C ARG A 69 7.47 6.66 6.35
N GLY A 70 6.26 7.06 5.95
CA GLY A 70 6.01 8.23 5.10
C GLY A 70 5.91 7.93 3.61
N LEU A 71 6.13 6.68 3.22
CA LEU A 71 5.89 6.18 1.86
C LEU A 71 4.73 5.19 1.87
N PHE A 72 4.17 4.92 0.70
CA PHE A 72 3.53 3.65 0.41
C PHE A 72 4.14 3.06 -0.86
N LEU A 73 3.99 1.76 -1.04
CA LEU A 73 4.40 1.04 -2.24
C LEU A 73 3.17 0.36 -2.83
N HIS A 74 3.09 0.35 -4.15
CA HIS A 74 2.14 -0.50 -4.87
C HIS A 74 2.90 -1.71 -5.41
N GLY A 75 2.52 -2.92 -4.97
CA GLY A 75 3.02 -4.18 -5.50
C GLY A 75 2.01 -4.81 -6.46
N CYS A 76 2.51 -5.50 -7.49
CA CYS A 76 1.68 -6.22 -8.45
C CYS A 76 1.72 -7.76 -8.24
N PRO A 77 0.74 -8.51 -8.77
CA PRO A 77 0.76 -9.96 -8.77
C PRO A 77 1.87 -10.54 -9.65
N ASN A 78 2.08 -11.85 -9.55
CA ASN A 78 2.93 -12.66 -10.41
C ASN A 78 4.41 -12.29 -10.45
N LYS A 79 4.93 -11.68 -9.38
CA LYS A 79 6.36 -11.43 -9.18
C LYS A 79 6.89 -12.15 -7.95
N THR A 80 8.15 -12.56 -7.98
CA THR A 80 8.90 -12.98 -6.81
C THR A 80 9.24 -11.73 -6.01
N LEU A 81 8.60 -11.56 -4.86
CA LEU A 81 8.88 -10.48 -3.92
C LEU A 81 9.83 -11.01 -2.84
N THR A 82 10.97 -10.34 -2.68
CA THR A 82 11.87 -10.52 -1.54
C THR A 82 11.83 -9.29 -0.66
N ILE A 83 11.55 -9.46 0.63
CA ILE A 83 11.51 -8.39 1.63
C ILE A 83 12.67 -8.64 2.60
N SER A 84 13.55 -7.66 2.78
CA SER A 84 14.68 -7.76 3.72
C SER A 84 14.65 -6.59 4.69
N ALA A 85 14.49 -6.87 5.98
CA ALA A 85 14.53 -5.86 7.04
C ALA A 85 15.92 -5.24 7.14
N MET A 86 15.97 -3.92 7.39
CA MET A 86 17.22 -3.16 7.43
C MET A 86 17.42 -2.45 8.78
N GLY A 87 18.66 -2.44 9.26
CA GLY A 87 19.00 -1.79 10.55
C GLY A 87 18.59 -2.64 11.75
N GLU A 88 18.63 -2.04 12.94
CA GLU A 88 18.46 -2.75 14.22
C GLU A 88 17.01 -2.78 14.73
N GLN A 89 16.11 -2.02 14.10
CA GLN A 89 14.70 -1.97 14.48
C GLN A 89 13.88 -2.97 13.65
N ASP A 90 12.94 -3.65 14.30
CA ASP A 90 11.92 -4.44 13.63
C ASP A 90 11.13 -3.61 12.60
N PHE A 91 10.93 -4.20 11.43
CA PHE A 91 10.21 -3.60 10.34
C PHE A 91 8.74 -4.03 10.37
N ARG A 92 7.83 -3.07 10.56
CA ARG A 92 6.38 -3.31 10.56
C ARG A 92 5.72 -2.61 9.38
N TYR A 93 4.83 -3.30 8.68
CA TYR A 93 4.09 -2.77 7.55
C TYR A 93 2.68 -3.35 7.49
N ILE A 94 1.78 -2.62 6.84
CA ILE A 94 0.38 -3.03 6.64
C ILE A 94 0.13 -3.11 5.14
N ASN A 95 -0.45 -4.22 4.71
CA ASN A 95 -0.89 -4.41 3.34
C ASN A 95 -2.41 -4.31 3.26
N MET A 96 -2.89 -3.59 2.26
CA MET A 96 -4.22 -3.77 1.69
C MET A 96 -4.08 -4.58 0.40
N TYR A 97 -4.72 -5.74 0.32
CA TYR A 97 -4.74 -6.55 -0.90
C TYR A 97 -6.02 -6.32 -1.69
N TYR A 98 -5.92 -6.34 -3.02
CA TYR A 98 -7.06 -6.25 -3.91
C TYR A 98 -6.79 -7.00 -5.22
N GLU A 99 -7.85 -7.34 -5.94
CA GLU A 99 -7.74 -8.00 -7.24
C GLU A 99 -7.46 -6.96 -8.33
N ASN A 100 -6.31 -7.10 -9.01
CA ASN A 100 -5.97 -6.34 -10.21
C ASN A 100 -4.76 -7.01 -10.89
N ASP A 101 -4.87 -7.27 -12.18
CA ASP A 101 -3.85 -7.94 -13.00
C ASP A 101 -2.85 -6.98 -13.64
N ARG A 102 -3.03 -5.65 -13.50
CA ARG A 102 -2.13 -4.67 -14.11
C ARG A 102 -0.75 -4.75 -13.43
N PRO A 103 0.35 -4.83 -14.19
CA PRO A 103 1.71 -4.90 -13.65
C PRO A 103 2.20 -3.52 -13.19
N LEU A 104 1.44 -2.86 -12.32
CA LEU A 104 1.77 -1.55 -11.78
C LEU A 104 2.70 -1.72 -10.58
N LEU A 105 3.85 -1.05 -10.58
CA LEU A 105 4.85 -1.18 -9.52
C LEU A 105 5.51 0.18 -9.29
N PHE A 106 5.33 0.75 -8.11
CA PHE A 106 5.89 2.06 -7.77
C PHE A 106 5.89 2.30 -6.26
N SER A 107 6.61 3.33 -5.83
CA SER A 107 6.52 3.91 -4.49
C SER A 107 6.11 5.36 -4.57
N HIS A 108 5.34 5.84 -3.59
CA HIS A 108 4.91 7.23 -3.53
C HIS A 108 4.94 7.77 -2.10
N LYS A 109 5.09 9.08 -1.96
CA LYS A 109 5.11 9.75 -0.65
C LYS A 109 3.68 10.00 -0.17
N LEU A 110 3.39 9.64 1.08
CA LEU A 110 2.12 9.98 1.71
C LEU A 110 2.11 11.47 2.10
N LYS A 111 1.03 12.19 1.79
CA LYS A 111 0.83 13.58 2.27
C LYS A 111 0.65 13.62 3.80
N ASN A 112 -0.20 12.75 4.33
CA ASN A 112 -0.50 12.68 5.77
C ASN A 112 -0.20 11.27 6.34
N PRO A 113 1.08 10.92 6.56
CA PRO A 113 1.46 9.58 7.03
C PRO A 113 0.75 9.21 8.35
N GLU A 114 0.75 10.10 9.33
CA GLU A 114 0.20 9.85 10.67
C GLU A 114 -1.31 9.52 10.64
N GLN A 115 -2.07 10.27 9.83
CA GLN A 115 -3.49 10.00 9.60
C GLN A 115 -3.70 8.66 8.89
N THR A 116 -2.89 8.38 7.85
CA THR A 116 -2.93 7.10 7.11
C THR A 116 -2.73 5.92 8.06
N PHE A 117 -1.74 6.00 8.97
CA PHE A 117 -1.47 4.94 9.92
C PHE A 117 -2.59 4.79 10.96
N SER A 118 -3.16 5.91 11.44
CA SER A 118 -4.29 5.89 12.36
C SER A 118 -5.51 5.18 11.76
N ILE A 119 -5.81 5.44 10.48
CA ILE A 119 -6.90 4.78 9.75
C ILE A 119 -6.62 3.28 9.64
N LEU A 120 -5.42 2.89 9.21
CA LEU A 120 -5.06 1.47 9.05
C LEU A 120 -5.10 0.69 10.38
N GLU A 121 -4.65 1.29 11.48
CA GLU A 121 -4.74 0.68 12.82
C GLU A 121 -6.18 0.53 13.31
N GLN A 122 -7.09 1.43 12.90
CA GLN A 122 -8.52 1.28 13.17
C GLN A 122 -9.12 0.13 12.35
N ILE A 123 -8.78 0.05 11.06
CA ILE A 123 -9.24 -1.04 10.18
C ILE A 123 -8.82 -2.40 10.74
N LEU A 124 -7.57 -2.54 11.18
CA LEU A 124 -7.05 -3.81 11.73
C LEU A 124 -7.72 -4.26 13.03
N LYS A 125 -8.39 -3.35 13.74
CA LYS A 125 -9.14 -3.67 14.98
C LYS A 125 -10.59 -4.06 14.69
N LEU A 126 -11.08 -3.86 13.46
CA LEU A 126 -12.43 -4.24 13.10
C LEU A 126 -12.53 -5.74 12.83
N HIS A 127 -13.69 -6.28 13.19
CA HIS A 127 -14.10 -7.63 12.85
C HIS A 127 -15.33 -7.51 11.93
N PRO A 128 -15.15 -7.34 10.60
CA PRO A 128 -16.26 -7.08 9.68
C PRO A 128 -17.29 -8.22 9.66
N ASP A 129 -16.87 -9.43 10.00
CA ASP A 129 -17.77 -10.60 10.05
C ASP A 129 -18.63 -10.64 11.32
N ALA A 130 -18.40 -9.72 12.28
CA ALA A 130 -19.14 -9.68 13.54
C ALA A 130 -20.56 -9.12 13.37
N ASP A 131 -20.71 -7.99 12.65
CA ASP A 131 -22.01 -7.38 12.35
C ASP A 131 -21.96 -6.36 11.19
N ILE A 132 -23.15 -5.98 10.69
CA ILE A 132 -23.33 -5.00 9.60
C ILE A 132 -22.72 -3.63 9.93
N ARG A 133 -22.69 -3.22 11.21
CA ARG A 133 -22.10 -1.92 11.60
C ARG A 133 -20.60 -1.93 11.41
N SER A 134 -19.96 -3.05 11.73
CA SER A 134 -18.52 -3.28 11.57
C SER A 134 -18.14 -3.31 10.08
N GLN A 135 -18.99 -3.89 9.23
CA GLN A 135 -18.82 -3.84 7.77
C GLN A 135 -18.85 -2.40 7.25
N TYR A 136 -19.91 -1.65 7.59
CA TYR A 136 -20.05 -0.25 7.19
C TYR A 136 -18.90 0.63 7.69
N GLN A 137 -18.43 0.39 8.92
CA GLN A 137 -17.29 1.11 9.47
C GLN A 137 -15.99 0.80 8.71
N GLN A 138 -15.78 -0.46 8.30
CA GLN A 138 -14.63 -0.85 7.50
C GLN A 138 -14.67 -0.21 6.11
N GLU A 139 -15.83 -0.17 5.47
CA GLU A 139 -16.02 0.51 4.18
C GLU A 139 -15.66 1.99 4.29
N LYS A 140 -16.21 2.69 5.28
CA LYS A 140 -15.91 4.10 5.54
C LYS A 140 -14.41 4.34 5.78
N LEU A 141 -13.76 3.53 6.61
CA LEU A 141 -12.32 3.68 6.85
C LEU A 141 -11.49 3.34 5.61
N THR A 142 -11.96 2.43 4.75
CA THR A 142 -11.30 2.12 3.48
C THR A 142 -11.39 3.30 2.51
N GLU A 143 -12.53 3.98 2.45
CA GLU A 143 -12.69 5.24 1.70
C GLU A 143 -11.77 6.34 2.24
N GLU A 144 -11.72 6.52 3.56
CA GLU A 144 -10.79 7.46 4.21
C GLU A 144 -9.33 7.12 3.92
N PHE A 145 -8.97 5.84 3.89
CA PHE A 145 -7.64 5.38 3.51
C PHE A 145 -7.31 5.77 2.06
N PHE A 146 -8.20 5.52 1.11
CA PHE A 146 -7.98 5.94 -0.28
C PHE A 146 -7.92 7.46 -0.45
N ALA A 147 -8.69 8.22 0.32
CA ALA A 147 -8.57 9.67 0.34
C ALA A 147 -7.16 10.12 0.74
N GLN A 148 -6.51 9.42 1.69
CA GLN A 148 -5.10 9.69 2.04
C GLN A 148 -4.11 9.27 0.94
N ILE A 149 -4.33 8.10 0.31
CA ILE A 149 -3.48 7.63 -0.80
C ILE A 149 -3.52 8.60 -1.99
N PHE A 150 -4.70 9.16 -2.28
CA PHE A 150 -4.95 10.03 -3.42
C PHE A 150 -5.04 11.51 -3.06
N ALA A 151 -4.48 11.91 -1.92
CA ALA A 151 -4.52 13.29 -1.44
C ALA A 151 -3.86 14.30 -2.42
N ASP A 152 -3.01 13.84 -3.35
CA ASP A 152 -2.44 14.65 -4.44
C ASP A 152 -3.49 15.10 -5.47
N PHE A 153 -4.60 14.38 -5.60
CA PHE A 153 -5.67 14.70 -6.55
C PHE A 153 -6.86 15.41 -5.89
N GLN A 154 -6.85 15.57 -4.58
CA GLN A 154 -7.87 16.33 -3.86
C GLN A 154 -7.56 17.83 -3.95
N PRO A 155 -8.58 18.69 -4.10
CA PRO A 155 -8.40 20.13 -4.03
C PRO A 155 -7.80 20.50 -2.67
N GLU A 156 -6.89 21.48 -2.65
CA GLU A 156 -6.45 22.06 -1.38
C GLU A 156 -7.65 22.74 -0.72
N GLU A 157 -7.91 22.40 0.55
CA GLU A 157 -8.90 23.14 1.34
C GLU A 157 -8.38 24.58 1.49
N THR A 158 -9.00 25.51 0.73
CA THR A 158 -8.76 26.96 0.81
C THR A 158 -9.43 27.59 2.01
#